data_AF-A0A1I1RM74-F1
#
_entry.id   AF-A0A1I1RM74-F1
#
_cell.length_a   1.000
_cell.length_b   1.000
_cell.length_c   1.000
_cell.angle_alpha   90.00
_cell.angle_beta   90.00
_cell.angle_gamma   90.00
#
_symmetry.space_group_name_H-M   'P 1'
#
loop_
_entity.id
_entity.type
_entity.pdbx_description
1 polymer ?
#
loop_
_entity_poly.entity_id
_entity_poly.type
_entity_poly.pdbx_seq_one_letter_code
_entity_poly.pdbx_strand_id
1 'polypeptide(L)'
;RRWPPASHPAARCATPGAPRAASYTKRWDTTFYRNPKKYSWVQVEASDPSFRAVDDVVACLADGRFEVTQVKFAVDPENPKTALDWEWILGAKPKGKSFLQHWAVPVLKILDDGCRANARLMTDRKPDSEFSQSLKGRRVNYSKIPLPIRTRIIAQLGSATAAQKFFKIFEFIHSQPIIEDLEATLWARIASDTDSAGWALFQKQLQLWATQKNWPGPDGRIRYIHLQQAFSPERAMPLPQDFTVPENYRVPDESFFDDFFSRVLNDDGVTVLWAPPGRGKSTFLSHFKSKLDTKKVVCIRHHYFLSLDDRSEGRFHFQAIARSLEAQLQETMPDLRVRQHSTLGETIEQAARKVLAEGRRLIVIIDGLDHVWREGRDREHAEELFNALIPAVPGAHLVIGTQKIAEKDLPTRMLAAAPIEGWVELPLMNRAAVEGWIASQHRAGRLNLFRWPHQSKAKALAAVSDAFFDISNGLPLHLIYSFEAVARAGDEVTPDLIRAQPACPSGDIRDY
;
A
#
# COMPACT_ATOMS: atom_id res chain seq x y z
N ARG A 1 17.55 33.07 51.68
CA ARG A 1 17.99 31.66 51.73
C ARG A 1 18.44 31.29 50.32
N ARG A 2 19.71 30.91 50.19
CA ARG A 2 20.41 30.65 48.93
C ARG A 2 19.87 29.39 48.26
N TRP A 3 19.64 29.43 46.96
CA TRP A 3 19.63 28.22 46.12
C TRP A 3 21.09 27.92 45.72
N PRO A 4 21.54 26.66 45.73
CA PRO A 4 22.93 26.31 45.45
C PRO A 4 23.23 26.33 43.93
N PRO A 5 24.50 26.46 43.53
CA PRO A 5 24.89 26.58 42.13
C PRO A 5 24.86 25.22 41.41
N ALA A 6 24.56 25.28 40.11
CA ALA A 6 24.56 24.17 39.18
C ALA A 6 25.92 23.44 39.15
N SER A 7 25.90 22.12 39.35
CA SER A 7 27.02 21.25 39.05
C SER A 7 26.99 20.82 37.58
N HIS A 8 28.19 20.77 37.00
CA HIS A 8 28.60 20.51 35.61
C HIS A 8 27.64 19.75 34.67
N PRO A 9 27.53 20.15 33.39
CA PRO A 9 26.88 19.33 32.37
C PRO A 9 27.79 18.15 32.01
N ALA A 10 27.38 16.95 32.40
CA ALA A 10 27.89 15.71 31.83
C ALA A 10 27.59 15.71 30.32
N ALA A 11 28.65 15.65 29.51
CA ALA A 11 28.57 15.50 28.07
C ALA A 11 27.77 14.23 27.73
N ARG A 12 26.48 14.40 27.40
CA ARG A 12 25.68 13.37 26.75
C ARG A 12 26.30 13.14 25.38
N CYS A 13 26.99 12.02 25.19
CA CYS A 13 27.15 11.46 23.85
C CYS A 13 25.74 11.24 23.30
N ALA A 14 25.30 12.13 22.42
CA ALA A 14 24.02 12.00 21.73
C ALA A 14 24.10 10.74 20.86
N THR A 15 23.43 9.67 21.28
CA THR A 15 22.99 8.64 20.34
C THR A 15 22.09 9.35 19.32
N PRO A 16 22.44 9.37 18.03
CA PRO A 16 21.55 9.93 17.03
C PRO A 16 20.29 9.08 16.96
N GLY A 17 19.11 9.69 16.86
CA GLY A 17 17.84 8.95 16.76
C GLY A 17 17.74 8.11 15.48
N ALA A 18 16.81 7.15 15.48
CA ALA A 18 16.49 6.21 14.39
C ALA A 18 16.46 6.80 12.95
N PRO A 19 16.04 8.07 12.70
CA PRO A 19 16.10 8.66 11.35
C PRO A 19 17.52 8.78 10.79
N ARG A 20 18.53 8.97 11.66
CA ARG A 20 19.94 9.13 11.24
C ARG A 20 20.56 7.79 10.84
N ALA A 21 20.34 6.71 11.59
CA ALA A 21 20.82 5.37 11.24
C ALA A 21 20.26 4.88 9.90
N ALA A 22 18.98 5.20 9.64
CA ALA A 22 18.32 4.94 8.37
C ALA A 22 18.97 5.73 7.21
N SER A 23 19.30 7.02 7.42
CA SER A 23 20.02 7.83 6.42
C SER A 23 21.41 7.31 6.05
N TYR A 24 22.10 6.63 6.96
CA TYR A 24 23.45 6.12 6.72
C TYR A 24 23.48 4.80 5.97
N THR A 25 22.46 3.98 6.14
CA THR A 25 22.42 2.66 5.51
C THR A 25 21.92 2.69 4.06
N LYS A 26 21.62 3.88 3.52
CA LYS A 26 21.23 4.20 2.13
C LYS A 26 22.23 3.80 1.01
N ARG A 27 23.05 2.77 1.23
CA ARG A 27 23.78 2.06 0.17
C ARG A 27 23.06 0.78 -0.25
N TRP A 28 22.32 0.14 0.67
CA TRP A 28 21.60 -1.08 0.34
C TRP A 28 20.35 -0.78 -0.48
N ASP A 29 19.64 0.32 -0.21
CA ASP A 29 18.42 0.77 -0.89
C ASP A 29 18.60 0.98 -2.40
N THR A 30 19.57 1.79 -2.82
CA THR A 30 19.93 2.09 -4.22
C THR A 30 20.45 0.84 -4.92
N THR A 31 21.27 0.05 -4.23
CA THR A 31 21.80 -1.21 -4.77
C THR A 31 20.71 -2.28 -4.88
N PHE A 32 19.78 -2.36 -3.93
CA PHE A 32 18.67 -3.31 -3.93
C PHE A 32 17.63 -2.91 -4.97
N TYR A 33 17.34 -1.61 -5.10
CA TYR A 33 16.47 -1.07 -6.11
C TYR A 33 16.99 -1.36 -7.54
N ARG A 34 18.29 -1.14 -7.79
CA ARG A 34 18.91 -1.43 -9.10
C ARG A 34 19.24 -2.89 -9.34
N ASN A 35 19.36 -3.69 -8.28
CA ASN A 35 19.60 -5.13 -8.36
C ASN A 35 18.61 -5.89 -7.47
N PRO A 36 17.38 -6.14 -7.97
CA PRO A 36 16.29 -6.74 -7.21
C PRO A 36 16.61 -8.14 -6.65
N LYS A 37 17.55 -8.85 -7.28
CA LYS A 37 17.96 -10.21 -6.89
C LYS A 37 19.11 -10.23 -5.88
N LYS A 38 19.63 -9.07 -5.46
CA LYS A 38 20.75 -9.03 -4.51
C LYS A 38 20.33 -9.43 -3.10
N TYR A 39 19.18 -8.94 -2.65
CA TYR A 39 18.68 -9.17 -1.30
C TYR A 39 17.31 -9.84 -1.34
N SER A 40 17.08 -10.76 -0.41
CA SER A 40 15.76 -11.29 -0.11
C SER A 40 14.94 -10.25 0.68
N TRP A 41 15.60 -9.58 1.63
CA TRP A 41 15.01 -8.51 2.43
C TRP A 41 16.10 -7.72 3.16
N VAL A 42 15.74 -6.51 3.59
CA VAL A 42 16.51 -5.67 4.49
C VAL A 42 15.63 -5.22 5.66
N GLN A 43 16.20 -5.05 6.83
CA GLN A 43 15.52 -4.56 8.02
C GLN A 43 16.37 -3.46 8.65
N VAL A 44 15.74 -2.33 8.94
CA VAL A 44 16.33 -1.20 9.67
C VAL A 44 15.87 -1.30 11.13
N GLU A 45 16.75 -1.03 12.09
CA GLU A 45 16.44 -1.15 13.53
C GLU A 45 15.88 -2.54 13.87
N ALA A 46 16.66 -3.58 13.56
CA ALA A 46 16.20 -4.97 13.64
C ALA A 46 15.78 -5.34 15.07
N SER A 47 14.53 -5.77 15.21
CA SER A 47 13.96 -6.14 16.52
C SER A 47 14.09 -7.63 16.87
N ASP A 48 14.57 -8.44 15.93
CA ASP A 48 14.77 -9.87 16.08
C ASP A 48 15.90 -10.17 17.09
N PRO A 49 15.63 -10.93 18.17
CA PRO A 49 16.62 -11.30 19.18
C PRO A 49 17.87 -11.99 18.65
N SER A 50 17.79 -12.61 17.47
CA SER A 50 18.88 -13.34 16.82
C SER A 50 19.98 -12.43 16.31
N PHE A 51 19.66 -11.16 16.02
CA PHE A 51 20.62 -10.17 15.50
C PHE A 51 20.99 -9.09 16.52
N ARG A 52 20.39 -9.13 17.72
CA ARG A 52 20.58 -8.13 18.79
C ARG A 52 22.06 -7.89 19.08
N ALA A 53 22.49 -6.68 18.75
CA ALA A 53 23.74 -5.97 18.99
C ALA A 53 24.61 -5.62 17.76
N VAL A 54 24.08 -5.76 16.54
CA VAL A 54 24.56 -5.07 15.31
C VAL A 54 23.32 -4.53 14.58
N ASP A 55 22.65 -3.56 15.22
CA ASP A 55 21.19 -3.44 15.13
C ASP A 55 20.66 -2.41 14.14
N ASP A 56 21.53 -1.63 13.50
CA ASP A 56 21.05 -0.50 12.72
C ASP A 56 20.50 -0.97 11.36
N VAL A 57 21.19 -1.90 10.67
CA VAL A 57 20.67 -2.59 9.49
C VAL A 57 21.12 -4.03 9.38
N VAL A 58 20.15 -4.90 9.07
CA VAL A 58 20.35 -6.32 8.75
C VAL A 58 19.80 -6.59 7.35
N ALA A 59 20.62 -7.15 6.46
CA ALA A 59 20.20 -7.56 5.13
C ALA A 59 20.42 -9.06 4.94
N CYS A 60 19.43 -9.74 4.37
CA CYS A 60 19.55 -11.13 3.93
C CYS A 60 19.74 -11.13 2.42
N LEU A 61 20.87 -11.67 1.95
CA LEU A 61 21.15 -11.86 0.54
C LEU A 61 20.26 -12.96 -0.06
N ALA A 62 20.11 -12.97 -1.37
CA ALA A 62 19.35 -14.01 -2.06
C ALA A 62 19.94 -15.43 -1.88
N ASP A 63 21.23 -15.54 -1.56
CA ASP A 63 21.91 -16.81 -1.27
C ASP A 63 21.86 -17.21 0.23
N GLY A 64 21.07 -16.49 1.03
CA GLY A 64 20.88 -16.77 2.46
C GLY A 64 22.00 -16.23 3.37
N ARG A 65 23.00 -15.52 2.84
CA ARG A 65 24.01 -14.84 3.66
C ARG A 65 23.45 -13.60 4.34
N PHE A 66 23.95 -13.28 5.53
CA PHE A 66 23.58 -12.06 6.24
C PHE A 66 24.66 -10.97 6.09
N GLU A 67 24.21 -9.74 5.87
CA GLU A 67 25.01 -8.53 6.00
C GLU A 67 24.48 -7.73 7.18
N VAL A 68 25.32 -7.53 8.20
CA VAL A 68 24.93 -6.91 9.47
C VAL A 68 25.78 -5.67 9.68
N THR A 69 25.14 -4.51 9.82
CA THR A 69 25.79 -3.20 9.83
C THR A 69 25.44 -2.41 11.08
N GLN A 70 26.46 -2.07 11.86
CA GLN A 70 26.37 -1.06 12.90
C GLN A 70 26.82 0.29 12.34
N VAL A 71 26.13 1.33 12.76
CA VAL A 71 26.35 2.73 12.45
C VAL A 71 26.66 3.51 13.73
N LYS A 72 27.79 4.23 13.77
CA LYS A 72 28.14 5.14 14.88
C LYS A 72 28.82 6.38 14.34
N PHE A 73 28.23 7.55 14.55
CA PHE A 73 28.80 8.83 14.12
C PHE A 73 29.22 9.69 15.31
N ALA A 74 30.29 10.47 15.13
CA ALA A 74 30.78 11.42 16.10
C ALA A 74 30.02 12.75 16.00
N VAL A 75 30.05 13.52 17.09
CA VAL A 75 29.51 14.89 17.10
C VAL A 75 30.43 15.82 16.28
N ASP A 76 31.74 15.56 16.34
CA ASP A 76 32.78 16.27 15.61
C ASP A 76 33.84 15.25 15.20
N PRO A 77 33.90 14.79 13.94
CA PRO A 77 34.83 13.76 13.47
C PRO A 77 36.28 14.23 13.34
N GLU A 78 36.50 15.54 13.31
CA GLU A 78 37.84 16.14 13.21
C GLU A 78 38.49 16.30 14.58
N ASN A 79 37.71 16.19 15.65
CA ASN A 79 38.21 16.24 17.02
C ASN A 79 38.98 14.96 17.38
N PRO A 80 40.25 15.05 17.80
CA PRO A 80 41.00 13.87 18.24
C PRO A 80 40.35 13.11 19.41
N LYS A 81 39.51 13.76 20.23
CA LYS A 81 38.80 13.10 21.35
C LYS A 81 37.65 12.21 20.90
N THR A 82 37.25 12.28 19.64
CA THR A 82 36.21 11.43 19.04
C THR A 82 36.81 10.44 18.04
N ALA A 83 38.13 10.24 18.08
CA ALA A 83 38.81 9.28 17.22
C ALA A 83 38.22 7.87 17.33
N LEU A 84 38.45 7.08 16.29
CA LEU A 84 38.30 5.63 16.31
C LEU A 84 39.58 5.06 16.94
N ASP A 85 39.56 4.88 18.25
CA ASP A 85 40.67 4.35 19.03
C ASP A 85 40.24 3.11 19.85
N TRP A 86 41.23 2.45 20.46
CA TRP A 86 40.98 1.26 21.28
C TRP A 86 40.20 1.55 22.55
N GLU A 87 40.36 2.73 23.16
CA GLU A 87 39.61 3.09 24.37
C GLU A 87 38.13 3.27 24.09
N TRP A 88 37.77 3.83 22.93
CA TRP A 88 36.39 3.94 22.49
C TRP A 88 35.76 2.57 22.29
N ILE A 89 36.46 1.65 21.62
CA ILE A 89 35.94 0.30 21.33
C ILE A 89 35.84 -0.56 22.60
N LEU A 90 36.84 -0.49 23.48
CA LEU A 90 36.98 -1.35 24.67
C LEU A 90 36.36 -0.74 25.92
N GLY A 91 36.10 0.57 25.93
CA GLY A 91 35.52 1.28 27.06
C GLY A 91 34.14 0.75 27.42
N ALA A 92 33.90 0.55 28.70
CA ALA A 92 32.63 0.11 29.25
C ALA A 92 32.28 0.90 30.52
N LYS A 93 30.98 1.13 30.75
CA LYS A 93 30.50 1.65 32.04
C LYS A 93 30.64 0.56 33.12
N PRO A 94 30.67 0.90 34.42
CA PRO A 94 30.88 -0.08 35.51
C PRO A 94 29.94 -1.30 35.52
N LYS A 95 28.73 -1.17 34.93
CA LYS A 95 27.75 -2.26 34.77
C LYS A 95 27.34 -2.49 33.31
N GLY A 96 28.10 -1.95 32.35
CA GLY A 96 27.79 -2.00 30.92
C GLY A 96 28.74 -2.92 30.16
N LYS A 97 28.35 -3.30 28.94
CA LYS A 97 29.23 -3.97 27.98
C LYS A 97 29.99 -2.92 27.16
N SER A 98 31.18 -3.25 26.70
CA SER A 98 31.91 -2.43 25.72
C SER A 98 31.26 -2.52 24.34
N PHE A 99 31.63 -1.62 23.42
CA PHE A 99 31.20 -1.75 22.02
C PHE A 99 31.71 -3.05 21.40
N LEU A 100 32.95 -3.45 21.69
CA LEU A 100 33.48 -4.74 21.24
C LEU A 100 32.58 -5.91 21.68
N GLN A 101 32.17 -5.94 22.95
CA GLN A 101 31.31 -7.01 23.46
C GLN A 101 29.91 -6.96 22.84
N HIS A 102 29.38 -5.76 22.63
CA HIS A 102 28.11 -5.60 21.93
C HIS A 102 28.19 -6.17 20.51
N TRP A 103 29.21 -5.84 19.73
CA TRP A 103 29.30 -6.29 18.34
C TRP A 103 29.72 -7.76 18.21
N ALA A 104 30.65 -8.24 19.03
CA ALA A 104 31.23 -9.56 18.86
C ALA A 104 30.28 -10.69 19.28
N VAL A 105 29.47 -10.51 20.32
CA VAL A 105 28.57 -11.56 20.82
C VAL A 105 27.58 -12.07 19.74
N PRO A 106 26.77 -11.23 19.08
CA PRO A 106 25.85 -11.70 18.04
C PRO A 106 26.58 -12.21 16.81
N VAL A 107 27.68 -11.56 16.41
CA VAL A 107 28.47 -11.95 15.23
C VAL A 107 29.08 -13.34 15.40
N LEU A 108 29.65 -13.63 16.56
CA LEU A 108 30.19 -14.95 16.87
C LEU A 108 29.08 -16.00 16.96
N LYS A 109 27.92 -15.66 17.54
CA LYS A 109 26.76 -16.56 17.57
C LYS A 109 26.30 -16.94 16.15
N ILE A 110 26.15 -15.98 15.25
CA ILE A 110 25.76 -16.23 13.84
C ILE A 110 26.77 -17.16 13.16
N LEU A 111 28.06 -16.98 13.41
CA LEU A 111 29.10 -17.85 12.87
C LEU A 111 29.04 -19.28 13.45
N ASP A 112 28.83 -19.41 14.76
CA ASP A 112 28.77 -20.71 15.44
C ASP A 112 27.50 -21.49 15.05
N ASP A 113 26.41 -20.80 14.68
CA ASP A 113 25.19 -21.39 14.10
C ASP A 113 25.37 -21.85 12.63
N GLY A 114 26.58 -21.74 12.07
CA GLY A 114 26.91 -22.17 10.70
C GLY A 114 26.48 -21.20 9.60
N CYS A 115 25.92 -20.05 9.97
CA CYS A 115 25.49 -19.02 9.04
C CYS A 115 26.68 -18.22 8.49
N ARG A 116 26.61 -17.86 7.21
CA ARG A 116 27.60 -16.99 6.57
C ARG A 116 27.20 -15.53 6.77
N ALA A 117 28.00 -14.77 7.51
CA ALA A 117 27.74 -13.36 7.78
C ALA A 117 28.92 -12.44 7.47
N ASN A 118 28.60 -11.27 6.94
CA ASN A 118 29.51 -10.13 6.81
C ASN A 118 29.08 -9.06 7.81
N ALA A 119 29.87 -8.86 8.86
CA ALA A 119 29.59 -7.88 9.90
C ALA A 119 30.47 -6.64 9.74
N ARG A 120 29.93 -5.43 9.95
CA ARG A 120 30.69 -4.20 9.80
C ARG A 120 30.24 -3.08 10.73
N LEU A 121 31.19 -2.21 11.09
CA LEU A 121 30.96 -0.88 11.64
C LEU A 121 31.11 0.16 10.52
N MET A 122 30.20 1.11 10.47
CA MET A 122 30.28 2.30 9.63
C MET A 122 30.30 3.56 10.49
N THR A 123 31.31 4.41 10.30
CA THR A 123 31.56 5.59 11.13
C THR A 123 32.27 6.71 10.37
N ASP A 124 32.00 7.95 10.73
CA ASP A 124 32.76 9.15 10.33
C ASP A 124 34.10 9.29 11.09
N ARG A 125 34.23 8.62 12.24
CA ARG A 125 35.42 8.70 13.09
C ARG A 125 36.67 8.32 12.31
N LYS A 126 37.75 9.08 12.52
CA LYS A 126 39.07 8.80 11.95
C LYS A 126 39.87 7.92 12.91
N PRO A 127 40.53 6.87 12.42
CA PRO A 127 41.37 6.04 13.26
C PRO A 127 42.56 6.83 13.79
N ASP A 128 42.91 6.62 15.06
CA ASP A 128 44.14 7.15 15.61
C ASP A 128 45.37 6.37 15.10
N SER A 129 46.57 6.78 15.48
CA SER A 129 47.81 6.15 15.01
C SER A 129 47.90 4.68 15.43
N GLU A 130 47.55 4.34 16.68
CA GLU A 130 47.66 2.99 17.22
C GLU A 130 46.65 2.03 16.59
N PHE A 131 45.40 2.47 16.43
CA PHE A 131 44.37 1.69 15.75
C PHE A 131 44.69 1.50 14.27
N SER A 132 45.18 2.56 13.60
CA SER A 132 45.59 2.51 12.19
C SER A 132 46.68 1.47 11.92
N GLN A 133 47.67 1.36 12.81
CA GLN A 133 48.73 0.35 12.67
C GLN A 133 48.21 -1.09 12.74
N SER A 134 47.09 -1.28 13.44
CA SER A 134 46.42 -2.58 13.57
C SER A 134 45.53 -2.92 12.38
N LEU A 135 45.19 -1.95 11.52
CA LEU A 135 44.36 -2.16 10.34
C LEU A 135 45.15 -2.78 9.17
N LYS A 136 44.46 -3.64 8.41
CA LYS A 136 44.87 -4.13 7.10
C LYS A 136 43.67 -3.99 6.15
N GLY A 137 43.67 -2.92 5.36
CA GLY A 137 42.47 -2.51 4.62
C GLY A 137 41.36 -2.14 5.60
N ARG A 138 40.20 -2.79 5.49
CA ARG A 138 39.04 -2.55 6.37
C ARG A 138 38.98 -3.44 7.61
N ARG A 139 39.93 -4.35 7.80
CA ARG A 139 39.88 -5.30 8.94
C ARG A 139 41.06 -5.09 9.85
N VAL A 140 40.84 -5.31 11.14
CA VAL A 140 41.93 -5.36 12.11
C VAL A 140 42.69 -6.66 11.91
N ASN A 141 44.00 -6.56 11.70
CA ASN A 141 44.89 -7.71 11.77
C ASN A 141 45.25 -7.97 13.24
N TYR A 142 44.70 -9.05 13.80
CA TYR A 142 44.93 -9.45 15.18
C TYR A 142 46.42 -9.53 15.55
N SER A 143 47.29 -9.95 14.63
CA SER A 143 48.73 -10.08 14.87
C SER A 143 49.47 -8.73 14.97
N LYS A 144 48.81 -7.62 14.63
CA LYS A 144 49.37 -6.26 14.73
C LYS A 144 48.88 -5.49 15.96
N ILE A 145 47.88 -6.00 16.68
CA ILE A 145 47.34 -5.35 17.88
C ILE A 145 48.42 -5.36 18.98
N PRO A 146 48.68 -4.26 19.70
CA PRO A 146 49.60 -4.24 20.83
C PRO A 146 49.22 -5.22 21.95
N LEU A 147 50.22 -5.81 22.63
CA LEU A 147 49.99 -6.83 23.66
C LEU A 147 49.04 -6.36 24.79
N PRO A 148 49.17 -5.15 25.36
CA PRO A 148 48.24 -4.68 26.40
C PRO A 148 46.78 -4.63 25.93
N ILE A 149 46.55 -4.24 24.67
CA ILE A 149 45.23 -4.18 24.06
C ILE A 149 44.68 -5.58 23.78
N ARG A 150 45.52 -6.52 23.31
CA ARG A 150 45.11 -7.93 23.13
C ARG A 150 44.63 -8.55 24.44
N THR A 151 45.32 -8.30 25.55
CA THR A 151 44.92 -8.83 26.85
C THR A 151 43.51 -8.35 27.24
N ARG A 152 43.19 -7.07 27.02
CA ARG A 152 41.85 -6.51 27.26
C ARG A 152 40.80 -7.11 26.34
N ILE A 153 41.10 -7.26 25.05
CA ILE A 153 40.22 -7.90 24.07
C ILE A 153 39.89 -9.34 24.49
N ILE A 154 40.90 -10.13 24.86
CA ILE A 154 40.74 -11.52 25.29
C ILE A 154 39.88 -11.57 26.55
N ALA A 155 40.13 -10.69 27.53
CA ALA A 155 39.32 -10.63 28.76
C ALA A 155 37.84 -10.32 28.47
N GLN A 156 37.55 -9.49 27.46
CA GLN A 156 36.18 -9.14 27.08
C GLN A 156 35.47 -10.19 26.23
N LEU A 157 36.21 -10.89 25.35
CA LEU A 157 35.67 -11.88 24.40
C LEU A 157 35.84 -13.34 24.86
N GLY A 158 36.48 -13.57 26.00
CA GLY A 158 36.70 -14.87 26.62
C GLY A 158 37.88 -15.68 26.07
N SER A 159 38.32 -15.46 24.82
CA SER A 159 39.48 -16.18 24.26
C SER A 159 40.16 -15.46 23.10
N ALA A 160 41.42 -15.81 22.84
CA ALA A 160 42.15 -15.37 21.65
C ALA A 160 41.49 -15.90 20.36
N THR A 161 40.97 -17.13 20.38
CA THR A 161 40.26 -17.74 19.25
C THR A 161 39.01 -16.96 18.87
N ALA A 162 38.19 -16.56 19.86
CA ALA A 162 37.00 -15.74 19.63
C ALA A 162 37.38 -14.37 19.03
N ALA A 163 38.42 -13.72 19.56
CA ALA A 163 38.91 -12.45 19.03
C ALA A 163 39.38 -12.57 17.56
N GLN A 164 40.16 -13.61 17.24
CA GLN A 164 40.61 -13.88 15.88
C GLN A 164 39.46 -14.16 14.92
N LYS A 165 38.49 -15.00 15.33
CA LYS A 165 37.26 -15.27 14.56
C LYS A 165 36.52 -13.96 14.23
N PHE A 166 36.32 -13.11 15.24
CA PHE A 166 35.62 -11.83 15.08
C PHE A 166 36.35 -10.89 14.11
N PHE A 167 37.62 -10.56 14.37
CA PHE A 167 38.36 -9.60 13.55
C PHE A 167 38.65 -10.10 12.13
N LYS A 168 38.60 -11.41 11.89
CA LYS A 168 38.71 -11.99 10.54
C LYS A 168 37.54 -11.58 9.63
N ILE A 169 36.35 -11.39 10.19
CA ILE A 169 35.13 -11.10 9.43
C ILE A 169 34.60 -9.67 9.61
N PHE A 170 34.92 -9.02 10.74
CA PHE A 170 34.36 -7.72 11.08
C PHE A 170 35.12 -6.59 10.38
N GLU A 171 34.40 -5.78 9.59
CA GLU A 171 34.97 -4.65 8.86
C GLU A 171 34.73 -3.31 9.57
N PHE A 172 35.75 -2.45 9.58
CA PHE A 172 35.71 -1.08 10.06
C PHE A 172 35.73 -0.15 8.84
N ILE A 173 34.53 0.32 8.44
CA ILE A 173 34.36 1.34 7.41
C ILE A 173 34.35 2.70 8.12
N HIS A 174 35.52 3.32 8.18
CA HIS A 174 35.75 4.56 8.91
C HIS A 174 35.84 5.78 7.98
N SER A 175 36.00 6.96 8.58
CA SER A 175 36.21 8.23 7.86
C SER A 175 35.17 8.49 6.77
N GLN A 176 33.91 8.13 7.04
CA GLN A 176 32.80 8.46 6.15
C GLN A 176 32.53 9.97 6.13
N PRO A 177 32.04 10.53 5.02
CA PRO A 177 31.64 11.94 4.93
C PRO A 177 30.54 12.31 5.95
N ILE A 178 30.40 13.62 6.20
CA ILE A 178 29.37 14.20 7.08
C ILE A 178 27.97 14.00 6.45
N ILE A 179 26.91 14.03 7.27
CA ILE A 179 25.51 13.73 6.91
C ILE A 179 25.04 14.52 5.69
N GLU A 180 25.28 15.82 5.70
CA GLU A 180 24.79 16.75 4.68
C GLU A 180 25.38 16.41 3.29
N ASP A 181 26.66 16.05 3.27
CA ASP A 181 27.34 15.61 2.04
C ASP A 181 26.88 14.22 1.58
N LEU A 182 26.49 13.36 2.52
CA LEU A 182 25.98 12.02 2.22
C LEU A 182 24.62 12.08 1.53
N GLU A 183 23.69 12.92 2.00
CA GLU A 183 22.38 13.07 1.35
C GLU A 183 22.51 13.60 -0.09
N ALA A 184 23.34 14.62 -0.31
CA ALA A 184 23.63 15.14 -1.64
C ALA A 184 24.27 14.07 -2.55
N THR A 185 25.22 13.30 -2.02
CA THR A 185 25.87 12.20 -2.75
C THR A 185 24.88 11.09 -3.13
N LEU A 186 23.91 10.81 -2.27
CA LEU A 186 22.90 9.78 -2.51
C LEU A 186 21.84 10.23 -3.49
N TRP A 187 21.36 11.47 -3.35
CA TRP A 187 20.51 12.09 -4.35
C TRP A 187 21.16 12.02 -5.73
N ALA A 188 22.43 12.45 -5.86
CA ALA A 188 23.17 12.38 -7.12
C ALA A 188 23.26 10.96 -7.70
N ARG A 189 23.18 9.91 -6.87
CA ARG A 189 23.20 8.51 -7.33
C ARG A 189 21.86 8.02 -7.83
N ILE A 190 20.73 8.45 -7.25
CA ILE A 190 19.39 7.93 -7.58
C ILE A 190 18.52 8.93 -8.35
N ALA A 191 18.99 10.16 -8.57
CA ALA A 191 18.28 11.20 -9.32
C ALA A 191 17.93 10.81 -10.76
N SER A 192 18.59 9.80 -11.33
CA SER A 192 18.20 9.22 -12.64
C SER A 192 16.97 8.32 -12.56
N ASP A 193 16.62 7.84 -11.37
CA ASP A 193 15.64 6.78 -11.15
C ASP A 193 14.39 7.26 -10.39
N THR A 194 14.45 8.45 -9.78
CA THR A 194 13.34 9.09 -9.05
C THR A 194 13.39 10.61 -9.17
N ASP A 195 12.25 11.27 -9.03
CA ASP A 195 12.17 12.73 -8.89
C ASP A 195 12.24 13.16 -7.41
N SER A 196 12.17 14.47 -7.17
CA SER A 196 12.21 15.05 -5.82
C SER A 196 11.06 14.60 -4.93
N ALA A 197 9.89 14.33 -5.51
CA ALA A 197 8.71 13.86 -4.79
C ALA A 197 8.87 12.39 -4.36
N GLY A 198 9.36 11.51 -5.25
CA GLY A 198 9.70 10.13 -4.91
C GLY A 198 10.85 10.05 -3.89
N TRP A 199 11.84 10.94 -3.98
CA TRP A 199 12.89 11.04 -2.96
C TRP A 199 12.34 11.42 -1.58
N ALA A 200 11.46 12.41 -1.51
CA ALA A 200 10.81 12.80 -0.26
C ALA A 200 9.93 11.67 0.32
N LEU A 201 9.20 10.96 -0.54
CA LEU A 201 8.40 9.79 -0.14
C LEU A 201 9.28 8.67 0.40
N PHE A 202 10.40 8.37 -0.25
CA PHE A 202 11.38 7.41 0.24
C PHE A 202 11.94 7.80 1.60
N GLN A 203 12.34 9.07 1.79
CA GLN A 203 12.83 9.56 3.09
C GLN A 203 11.77 9.36 4.20
N LYS A 204 10.50 9.64 3.90
CA LYS A 204 9.38 9.42 4.83
C LYS A 204 9.17 7.93 5.13
N GLN A 205 9.16 7.07 4.12
CA GLN A 205 9.00 5.61 4.30
C GLN A 205 10.14 5.02 5.11
N LEU A 206 11.37 5.43 4.83
CA LEU A 206 12.56 5.02 5.55
C LEU A 206 12.50 5.44 7.04
N GLN A 207 12.00 6.64 7.32
CA GLN A 207 11.74 7.09 8.70
C GLN A 207 10.71 6.18 9.39
N LEU A 208 9.63 5.80 8.70
CA LEU A 208 8.63 4.88 9.25
C LEU A 208 9.21 3.49 9.51
N TRP A 209 9.97 2.92 8.57
CA TRP A 209 10.61 1.61 8.73
C TRP A 209 11.60 1.58 9.90
N ALA A 210 12.27 2.70 10.19
CA ALA A 210 13.20 2.80 11.32
C ALA A 210 12.52 3.06 12.66
N THR A 211 11.35 3.72 12.68
CA THR A 211 10.72 4.17 13.94
C THR A 211 9.56 3.30 14.38
N GLN A 212 8.90 2.60 13.45
CA GLN A 212 7.75 1.75 13.74
C GLN A 212 8.17 0.28 13.78
N LYS A 213 7.86 -0.38 14.90
CA LYS A 213 8.11 -1.81 15.06
C LYS A 213 7.30 -2.60 14.03
N ASN A 214 7.95 -3.56 13.39
CA ASN A 214 7.35 -4.44 12.38
C ASN A 214 6.81 -3.71 11.14
N TRP A 215 7.25 -2.47 10.87
CA TRP A 215 6.89 -1.74 9.66
C TRP A 215 8.06 -1.80 8.64
N PRO A 216 7.83 -2.18 7.37
CA PRO A 216 6.54 -2.50 6.75
C PRO A 216 5.95 -3.80 7.32
N GLY A 217 4.63 -3.83 7.49
CA GLY A 217 3.90 -4.97 8.04
C GLY A 217 4.07 -6.24 7.20
N PRO A 218 4.05 -7.44 7.81
CA PRO A 218 3.88 -7.73 9.24
C PRO A 218 5.20 -7.90 10.02
N ASP A 219 6.35 -7.91 9.36
CA ASP A 219 7.62 -8.39 9.93
C ASP A 219 8.75 -7.36 9.95
N GLY A 220 8.49 -6.13 9.50
CA GLY A 220 9.50 -5.06 9.42
C GLY A 220 10.55 -5.29 8.34
N ARG A 221 10.34 -6.24 7.42
CA ARG A 221 11.31 -6.56 6.37
C ARG A 221 10.98 -5.77 5.09
N ILE A 222 11.87 -4.87 4.75
CA ILE A 222 11.89 -4.10 3.52
C ILE A 222 12.26 -5.05 2.37
N ARG A 223 11.41 -5.13 1.36
CA ARG A 223 11.54 -5.99 0.18
C ARG A 223 11.60 -5.10 -1.04
N TYR A 224 11.96 -5.67 -2.17
CA TYR A 224 12.04 -4.93 -3.43
C TYR A 224 10.76 -4.15 -3.74
N ILE A 225 9.59 -4.73 -3.51
CA ILE A 225 8.29 -4.07 -3.71
C ILE A 225 8.13 -2.77 -2.89
N HIS A 226 8.66 -2.73 -1.66
CA HIS A 226 8.61 -1.55 -0.81
C HIS A 226 9.54 -0.44 -1.32
N LEU A 227 10.67 -0.81 -1.93
CA LEU A 227 11.56 0.15 -2.59
C LEU A 227 10.97 0.64 -3.91
N GLN A 228 10.29 -0.20 -4.68
CA GLN A 228 9.55 0.24 -5.87
C GLN A 228 8.48 1.25 -5.50
N GLN A 229 7.66 0.98 -4.48
CA GLN A 229 6.65 1.93 -4.00
C GLN A 229 7.25 3.26 -3.51
N ALA A 230 8.47 3.22 -2.96
CA ALA A 230 9.14 4.40 -2.42
C ALA A 230 9.90 5.21 -3.47
N PHE A 231 10.49 4.57 -4.50
CA PHE A 231 11.35 5.20 -5.49
C PHE A 231 10.73 5.36 -6.88
N SER A 232 9.66 4.68 -7.25
CA SER A 232 9.13 4.79 -8.62
C SER A 232 8.42 6.13 -8.88
N PRO A 233 8.90 6.92 -9.85
CA PRO A 233 8.05 7.80 -10.65
C PRO A 233 7.29 7.00 -11.73
N GLU A 234 7.76 5.81 -12.11
CA GLU A 234 7.10 4.92 -13.08
C GLU A 234 6.22 3.88 -12.41
N ARG A 235 4.91 4.07 -12.62
CA ARG A 235 3.77 3.16 -12.41
C ARG A 235 3.85 2.32 -11.13
N ALA A 236 3.33 2.90 -10.05
CA ALA A 236 2.57 2.09 -9.10
C ALA A 236 1.62 1.19 -9.92
N MET A 237 1.60 -0.11 -9.65
CA MET A 237 0.57 -0.98 -10.24
C MET A 237 -0.79 -0.31 -9.99
N PRO A 238 -1.68 -0.27 -11.00
CA PRO A 238 -3.01 0.29 -10.80
C PRO A 238 -3.62 -0.37 -9.57
N LEU A 239 -4.21 0.44 -8.68
CA LEU A 239 -4.91 -0.09 -7.52
C LEU A 239 -5.91 -1.13 -8.05
N PRO A 240 -6.07 -2.31 -7.43
CA PRO A 240 -7.09 -3.25 -7.85
C PRO A 240 -8.44 -2.55 -7.97
N GLN A 241 -9.13 -2.71 -9.10
CA GLN A 241 -10.43 -2.05 -9.32
C GLN A 241 -11.55 -3.06 -9.59
N ASP A 242 -11.23 -4.36 -9.66
CA ASP A 242 -12.20 -5.40 -10.03
C ASP A 242 -13.11 -5.76 -8.86
N PHE A 243 -14.40 -5.49 -9.04
CA PHE A 243 -15.46 -6.09 -8.25
C PHE A 243 -15.97 -7.34 -8.99
N THR A 244 -16.17 -8.45 -8.27
CA THR A 244 -16.66 -9.69 -8.90
C THR A 244 -18.13 -9.53 -9.30
N VAL A 245 -18.40 -9.53 -10.61
CA VAL A 245 -19.76 -9.57 -11.15
C VAL A 245 -20.12 -11.04 -11.41
N PRO A 246 -21.20 -11.58 -10.82
CA PRO A 246 -21.63 -12.95 -11.10
C PRO A 246 -21.92 -13.14 -12.60
N GLU A 247 -21.55 -14.29 -13.17
CA GLU A 247 -21.79 -14.59 -14.60
C GLU A 247 -23.26 -14.43 -15.03
N ASN A 248 -24.19 -14.65 -14.10
CA ASN A 248 -25.63 -14.55 -14.31
C ASN A 248 -26.25 -13.24 -13.79
N TYR A 249 -25.44 -12.18 -13.64
CA TYR A 249 -25.96 -10.88 -13.22
C TYR A 249 -27.04 -10.36 -14.18
N ARG A 250 -28.07 -9.75 -13.60
CA ARG A 250 -29.15 -9.05 -14.31
C ARG A 250 -29.16 -7.60 -13.84
N VAL A 251 -29.24 -6.67 -14.79
CA VAL A 251 -29.49 -5.26 -14.48
C VAL A 251 -30.89 -5.13 -13.84
N PRO A 252 -31.10 -4.16 -12.93
CA PRO A 252 -32.37 -4.03 -12.24
C PRO A 252 -33.52 -3.70 -13.19
N ASP A 253 -33.25 -2.91 -14.23
CA ASP A 253 -34.18 -2.55 -15.28
C ASP A 253 -33.41 -2.30 -16.57
N GLU A 254 -33.78 -2.96 -17.67
CA GLU A 254 -33.09 -2.86 -18.96
C GLU A 254 -33.32 -1.49 -19.60
N SER A 255 -34.51 -0.90 -19.46
CA SER A 255 -34.80 0.43 -20.03
C SER A 255 -33.98 1.52 -19.33
N PHE A 256 -33.90 1.44 -18.00
CA PHE A 256 -33.01 2.30 -17.22
C PHE A 256 -31.53 2.12 -17.62
N PHE A 257 -31.10 0.87 -17.80
CA PHE A 257 -29.73 0.59 -18.18
C PHE A 257 -29.41 1.19 -19.55
N ASP A 258 -30.29 1.02 -20.54
CA ASP A 258 -30.13 1.57 -21.89
C ASP A 258 -30.12 3.11 -21.87
N ASP A 259 -31.01 3.74 -21.10
CA ASP A 259 -31.05 5.20 -20.94
C ASP A 259 -29.77 5.73 -20.27
N PHE A 260 -29.34 5.09 -19.18
CA PHE A 260 -28.10 5.44 -18.48
C PHE A 260 -26.88 5.26 -19.39
N PHE A 261 -26.84 4.16 -20.14
CA PHE A 261 -25.75 3.84 -21.05
C PHE A 261 -25.70 4.82 -22.22
N SER A 262 -26.85 5.17 -22.78
CA SER A 262 -26.99 6.19 -23.84
C SER A 262 -26.52 7.56 -23.36
N ARG A 263 -26.98 8.02 -22.18
CA ARG A 263 -26.57 9.29 -21.58
C ARG A 263 -25.06 9.39 -21.43
N VAL A 264 -24.41 8.37 -20.84
CA VAL A 264 -22.96 8.39 -20.62
C VAL A 264 -22.16 8.32 -21.94
N LEU A 265 -22.69 7.61 -22.94
CA LEU A 265 -22.02 7.49 -24.25
C LEU A 265 -22.22 8.69 -25.18
N ASN A 266 -23.27 9.47 -25.00
CA ASN A 266 -23.61 10.54 -25.95
C ASN A 266 -23.32 11.93 -25.39
N ASP A 267 -23.39 12.12 -24.08
CA ASP A 267 -23.27 13.43 -23.45
C ASP A 267 -21.88 13.66 -22.85
N ASP A 268 -21.40 14.90 -22.86
CA ASP A 268 -20.27 15.33 -22.03
C ASP A 268 -20.78 15.69 -20.63
N GLY A 269 -19.92 15.60 -19.61
CA GLY A 269 -20.25 16.10 -18.26
C GLY A 269 -20.13 15.09 -17.15
N VAL A 270 -20.97 15.25 -16.13
CA VAL A 270 -20.95 14.47 -14.89
C VAL A 270 -22.32 13.83 -14.66
N THR A 271 -22.36 12.52 -14.45
CA THR A 271 -23.54 11.79 -14.01
C THR A 271 -23.28 11.14 -12.67
N VAL A 272 -24.13 11.44 -11.69
CA VAL A 272 -24.07 10.82 -10.36
C VAL A 272 -25.14 9.74 -10.28
N LEU A 273 -24.70 8.50 -10.06
CA LEU A 273 -25.54 7.36 -9.74
C LEU A 273 -25.52 7.16 -8.23
N TRP A 274 -26.67 7.28 -7.58
CA TRP A 274 -26.80 7.03 -6.15
C TRP A 274 -27.70 5.84 -5.85
N ALA A 275 -27.41 5.14 -4.77
CA ALA A 275 -28.27 4.07 -4.27
C ALA A 275 -28.07 3.84 -2.76
N PRO A 276 -29.10 3.39 -2.02
CA PRO A 276 -28.92 2.90 -0.66
C PRO A 276 -27.97 1.69 -0.56
N PRO A 277 -27.41 1.38 0.63
CA PRO A 277 -26.68 0.14 0.87
C PRO A 277 -27.42 -1.09 0.36
N GLY A 278 -26.70 -2.01 -0.27
CA GLY A 278 -27.27 -3.29 -0.72
C GLY A 278 -28.12 -3.24 -1.99
N ARG A 279 -28.29 -2.07 -2.63
CA ARG A 279 -28.98 -1.96 -3.92
C ARG A 279 -28.14 -2.39 -5.13
N GLY A 280 -26.88 -2.79 -4.91
CA GLY A 280 -26.02 -3.33 -5.96
C GLY A 280 -25.32 -2.28 -6.85
N LYS A 281 -25.13 -1.05 -6.37
CA LYS A 281 -24.44 0.05 -7.10
C LYS A 281 -23.09 -0.38 -7.70
N SER A 282 -22.21 -0.93 -6.87
CA SER A 282 -20.87 -1.34 -7.35
C SER A 282 -20.94 -2.50 -8.34
N THR A 283 -21.88 -3.44 -8.16
CA THR A 283 -22.14 -4.51 -9.13
C THR A 283 -22.65 -3.96 -10.45
N PHE A 284 -23.59 -2.99 -10.41
CA PHE A 284 -24.13 -2.32 -11.59
C PHE A 284 -23.04 -1.56 -12.35
N LEU A 285 -22.23 -0.72 -11.67
CA LEU A 285 -21.16 0.05 -12.30
C LEU A 285 -20.05 -0.85 -12.86
N SER A 286 -19.78 -1.99 -12.22
CA SER A 286 -18.82 -2.98 -12.73
C SER A 286 -19.35 -3.69 -13.97
N HIS A 287 -20.64 -4.04 -13.99
CA HIS A 287 -21.30 -4.57 -15.18
C HIS A 287 -21.32 -3.54 -16.31
N PHE A 288 -21.67 -2.29 -15.99
CA PHE A 288 -21.64 -1.17 -16.92
C PHE A 288 -20.26 -1.01 -17.57
N LYS A 289 -19.18 -1.02 -16.77
CA LYS A 289 -17.80 -1.02 -17.30
C LYS A 289 -17.54 -2.18 -18.25
N SER A 290 -17.95 -3.41 -17.90
CA SER A 290 -17.76 -4.57 -18.79
C SER A 290 -18.48 -4.41 -20.14
N LYS A 291 -19.64 -3.73 -20.16
CA LYS A 291 -20.37 -3.42 -21.40
C LYS A 291 -19.69 -2.31 -22.19
N LEU A 292 -19.09 -1.33 -21.52
CA LEU A 292 -18.26 -0.31 -22.17
C LEU A 292 -17.03 -0.91 -22.86
N ASP A 293 -16.40 -1.95 -22.29
CA ASP A 293 -15.26 -2.63 -22.92
C ASP A 293 -15.60 -3.23 -24.29
N THR A 294 -16.88 -3.57 -24.53
CA THR A 294 -17.36 -4.04 -25.85
C THR A 294 -17.59 -2.91 -26.85
N LYS A 295 -17.57 -1.65 -26.40
CA LYS A 295 -17.67 -0.45 -27.23
C LYS A 295 -16.28 0.12 -27.46
N LYS A 296 -16.12 0.89 -28.54
CA LYS A 296 -14.84 1.58 -28.85
C LYS A 296 -14.62 2.81 -27.96
N VAL A 297 -14.81 2.71 -26.65
CA VAL A 297 -14.52 3.80 -25.70
C VAL A 297 -13.20 3.54 -24.98
N VAL A 298 -12.66 4.55 -24.31
CA VAL A 298 -11.59 4.39 -23.31
C VAL A 298 -12.25 4.57 -21.95
N CYS A 299 -12.10 3.61 -21.06
CA CYS A 299 -12.68 3.66 -19.72
C CYS A 299 -11.58 3.47 -18.67
N ILE A 300 -11.49 4.40 -17.73
CA ILE A 300 -10.63 4.32 -16.54
C ILE A 300 -11.49 4.43 -15.29
N ARG A 301 -11.04 3.88 -14.17
CA ARG A 301 -11.86 3.86 -12.95
C ARG A 301 -11.06 3.89 -11.65
N HIS A 302 -11.75 4.32 -10.59
CA HIS A 302 -11.31 4.23 -9.20
C HIS A 302 -12.47 3.80 -8.30
N HIS A 303 -12.21 2.82 -7.44
CA HIS A 303 -13.11 2.34 -6.40
C HIS A 303 -12.50 2.63 -5.03
N TYR A 304 -13.20 3.44 -4.24
CA TYR A 304 -12.79 3.77 -2.86
C TYR A 304 -12.84 2.58 -1.91
N PHE A 305 -13.67 1.57 -2.20
CA PHE A 305 -13.83 0.39 -1.36
C PHE A 305 -13.67 -0.91 -2.17
N LEU A 306 -12.79 -1.78 -1.70
CA LEU A 306 -12.76 -3.21 -2.03
C LEU A 306 -12.72 -4.01 -0.71
N SER A 307 -13.04 -5.30 -0.81
CA SER A 307 -13.22 -6.30 0.28
C SER A 307 -12.31 -6.17 1.52
N LEU A 308 -12.70 -6.86 2.60
CA LEU A 308 -11.97 -6.99 3.88
C LEU A 308 -10.47 -7.33 3.77
N ASP A 309 -10.01 -7.88 2.64
CA ASP A 309 -8.63 -8.30 2.38
C ASP A 309 -7.73 -7.22 1.75
N ASP A 310 -8.29 -6.13 1.21
CA ASP A 310 -7.51 -5.00 0.69
C ASP A 310 -7.44 -3.86 1.72
N ARG A 311 -6.28 -3.72 2.34
CA ARG A 311 -5.99 -2.68 3.36
C ARG A 311 -5.13 -1.54 2.83
N SER A 312 -5.09 -1.33 1.52
CA SER A 312 -4.24 -0.29 0.92
C SER A 312 -4.73 1.12 1.28
N GLU A 313 -4.02 1.81 2.18
CA GLU A 313 -4.34 3.21 2.56
C GLU A 313 -4.33 4.16 1.36
N GLY A 314 -3.57 3.82 0.30
CA GLY A 314 -3.48 4.58 -0.95
C GLY A 314 -4.81 4.85 -1.66
N ARG A 315 -5.87 4.08 -1.39
CA ARG A 315 -7.21 4.29 -2.01
C ARG A 315 -7.88 5.61 -1.62
N PHE A 316 -7.44 6.23 -0.54
CA PHE A 316 -7.98 7.49 -0.03
C PHE A 316 -7.03 8.67 -0.26
N HIS A 317 -5.84 8.45 -0.83
CA HIS A 317 -4.84 9.49 -1.05
C HIS A 317 -4.83 9.92 -2.51
N PHE A 318 -5.08 11.21 -2.76
CA PHE A 318 -5.18 11.78 -4.11
C PHE A 318 -4.02 11.36 -5.03
N GLN A 319 -2.77 11.45 -4.55
CA GLN A 319 -1.60 11.11 -5.36
C GLN A 319 -1.59 9.64 -5.83
N ALA A 320 -2.05 8.71 -5.00
CA ALA A 320 -2.12 7.30 -5.37
C ALA A 320 -3.28 7.04 -6.35
N ILE A 321 -4.42 7.72 -6.16
CA ILE A 321 -5.56 7.66 -7.09
C ILE A 321 -5.16 8.21 -8.46
N ALA A 322 -4.55 9.41 -8.49
CA ALA A 322 -4.10 10.07 -9.72
C ALA A 322 -3.15 9.17 -10.52
N ARG A 323 -2.11 8.64 -9.87
CA ARG A 323 -1.16 7.71 -10.51
C ARG A 323 -1.85 6.45 -11.04
N SER A 324 -2.81 5.90 -10.31
CA SER A 324 -3.58 4.72 -10.73
C SER A 324 -4.44 5.02 -11.97
N LEU A 325 -5.04 6.21 -12.07
CA LEU A 325 -5.80 6.62 -13.24
C LEU A 325 -4.90 6.89 -14.45
N GLU A 326 -3.75 7.55 -14.24
CA GLU A 326 -2.75 7.79 -15.29
C GLU A 326 -2.15 6.48 -15.84
N ALA A 327 -1.87 5.51 -14.96
CA ALA A 327 -1.40 4.20 -15.38
C ALA A 327 -2.42 3.47 -16.28
N GLN A 328 -3.71 3.54 -15.93
CA GLN A 328 -4.79 2.98 -16.76
C GLN A 328 -4.90 3.69 -18.11
N LEU A 329 -4.76 5.03 -18.15
CA LEU A 329 -4.72 5.78 -19.41
C LEU A 329 -3.54 5.34 -20.29
N GLN A 330 -2.35 5.20 -19.71
CA GLN A 330 -1.18 4.80 -20.48
C GLN A 330 -1.24 3.35 -20.96
N GLU A 331 -1.90 2.46 -20.21
CA GLU A 331 -2.16 1.08 -20.63
C GLU A 331 -3.17 1.01 -21.78
N THR A 332 -4.28 1.73 -21.66
CA THR A 332 -5.35 1.77 -22.67
C THR A 332 -4.99 2.61 -23.90
N MET A 333 -4.06 3.56 -23.75
CA MET A 333 -3.59 4.47 -24.79
C MET A 333 -2.04 4.54 -24.78
N PRO A 334 -1.32 3.51 -25.26
CA PRO A 334 0.15 3.47 -25.22
C PRO A 334 0.83 4.66 -25.92
N ASP A 335 0.19 5.19 -26.96
CA ASP A 335 0.66 6.34 -27.74
C ASP A 335 0.29 7.70 -27.12
N LEU A 336 -0.32 7.72 -25.93
CA LEU A 336 -0.56 8.96 -25.19
C LEU A 336 0.80 9.50 -24.74
N ARG A 337 1.20 10.64 -25.31
CA ARG A 337 2.45 11.34 -24.94
C ARG A 337 2.15 12.30 -23.81
N VAL A 338 2.22 11.78 -22.59
CA VAL A 338 2.09 12.58 -21.37
C VAL A 338 3.37 13.40 -21.19
N ARG A 339 3.24 14.71 -20.95
CA ARG A 339 4.40 15.58 -20.69
C ARG A 339 5.01 15.22 -19.33
N GLN A 340 6.33 15.33 -19.20
CA GLN A 340 6.95 15.25 -17.88
C GLN A 340 6.35 16.34 -16.97
N HIS A 341 5.88 15.93 -15.78
CA HIS A 341 5.23 16.78 -14.78
C HIS A 341 3.81 17.28 -15.10
N SER A 342 3.07 16.65 -16.01
CA SER A 342 1.64 16.99 -16.15
C SER A 342 0.82 16.56 -14.95
N THR A 343 -0.16 17.36 -14.59
CA THR A 343 -1.18 17.04 -13.60
C THR A 343 -2.17 16.00 -14.15
N LEU A 344 -2.91 15.33 -13.25
CA LEU A 344 -3.97 14.39 -13.64
C LEU A 344 -4.99 15.03 -14.60
N GLY A 345 -5.40 16.27 -14.32
CA GLY A 345 -6.36 17.00 -15.15
C GLY A 345 -5.84 17.25 -16.57
N GLU A 346 -4.58 17.67 -16.70
CA GLU A 346 -3.94 17.85 -18.01
C GLU A 346 -3.79 16.53 -18.78
N THR A 347 -3.47 15.44 -18.07
CA THR A 347 -3.37 14.10 -18.66
C THR A 347 -4.74 13.63 -19.19
N ILE A 348 -5.80 13.82 -18.41
CA ILE A 348 -7.18 13.51 -18.81
C ILE A 348 -7.61 14.36 -19.99
N GLU A 349 -7.30 15.66 -19.98
CA GLU A 349 -7.62 16.56 -21.09
C GLU A 349 -6.94 16.12 -22.40
N GLN A 350 -5.65 15.76 -22.33
CA GLN A 350 -4.93 15.26 -23.50
C GLN A 350 -5.51 13.93 -24.00
N ALA A 351 -5.85 13.01 -23.09
CA ALA A 351 -6.49 11.75 -23.42
C ALA A 351 -7.85 11.97 -24.09
N ALA A 352 -8.71 12.81 -23.50
CA ALA A 352 -10.04 13.15 -24.00
C ALA A 352 -9.98 13.75 -25.41
N ARG A 353 -9.10 14.73 -25.65
CA ARG A 353 -8.91 15.32 -26.99
C ARG A 353 -8.48 14.29 -28.02
N LYS A 354 -7.58 13.38 -27.65
CA LYS A 354 -7.10 12.32 -28.54
C LYS A 354 -8.19 11.32 -28.89
N VAL A 355 -8.92 10.78 -27.90
CA VAL A 355 -10.01 9.84 -28.18
C VAL A 355 -11.14 10.50 -28.96
N LEU A 356 -11.44 11.78 -28.69
CA LEU A 356 -12.45 12.52 -29.44
C LEU A 356 -12.06 12.67 -30.92
N ALA A 357 -10.79 12.95 -31.23
CA ALA A 357 -10.28 13.00 -32.59
C ALA A 357 -10.36 11.63 -33.31
N GLU A 358 -10.35 10.53 -32.56
CA GLU A 358 -10.55 9.16 -33.07
C GLU A 358 -12.05 8.78 -33.19
N GLY A 359 -12.99 9.69 -32.89
CA GLY A 359 -14.42 9.40 -32.85
C GLY A 359 -14.83 8.51 -31.68
N ARG A 360 -14.01 8.48 -30.62
CA ARG A 360 -14.19 7.72 -29.38
C ARG A 360 -14.42 8.68 -28.21
N ARG A 361 -14.66 8.13 -27.02
CA ARG A 361 -14.90 8.90 -25.80
C ARG A 361 -14.11 8.36 -24.62
N LEU A 362 -13.81 9.24 -23.67
CA LEU A 362 -13.20 8.89 -22.39
C LEU A 362 -14.27 8.83 -21.31
N ILE A 363 -14.36 7.71 -20.59
CA ILE A 363 -15.27 7.56 -19.46
C ILE A 363 -14.44 7.33 -18.21
N VAL A 364 -14.66 8.17 -17.20
CA VAL A 364 -14.01 8.06 -15.90
C VAL A 364 -15.06 7.62 -14.88
N ILE A 365 -14.86 6.48 -14.22
CA ILE A 365 -15.80 5.98 -13.20
C ILE A 365 -15.17 6.11 -11.81
N ILE A 366 -15.82 6.85 -10.91
CA ILE A 366 -15.42 6.98 -9.50
C ILE A 366 -16.53 6.36 -8.64
N ASP A 367 -16.30 5.17 -8.08
CA ASP A 367 -17.29 4.47 -7.27
C ASP A 367 -16.91 4.41 -5.79
N GLY A 368 -17.93 4.42 -4.94
CA GLY A 368 -17.81 4.31 -3.49
C GLY A 368 -17.41 5.60 -2.81
N LEU A 369 -17.71 6.77 -3.39
CA LEU A 369 -17.31 8.06 -2.82
C LEU A 369 -17.71 8.20 -1.33
N ASP A 370 -18.89 7.71 -0.97
CA ASP A 370 -19.41 7.66 0.40
C ASP A 370 -18.47 7.00 1.43
N HIS A 371 -17.57 6.11 1.01
CA HIS A 371 -16.60 5.46 1.89
C HIS A 371 -15.58 6.41 2.50
N VAL A 372 -15.24 7.52 1.83
CA VAL A 372 -14.35 8.55 2.39
C VAL A 372 -14.93 9.06 3.72
N TRP A 373 -16.23 9.32 3.76
CA TRP A 373 -16.93 9.80 4.97
C TRP A 373 -17.21 8.69 5.96
N ARG A 374 -17.70 7.55 5.47
CA ARG A 374 -18.06 6.41 6.34
C ARG A 374 -16.86 5.88 7.13
N GLU A 375 -15.65 5.97 6.58
CA GLU A 375 -14.42 5.55 7.25
C GLU A 375 -13.70 6.69 8.00
N GLY A 376 -14.29 7.90 8.06
CA GLY A 376 -13.69 9.04 8.77
C GLY A 376 -12.36 9.50 8.15
N ARG A 377 -12.21 9.38 6.83
CA ARG A 377 -10.99 9.75 6.10
C ARG A 377 -10.93 11.25 5.83
N ASP A 378 -9.73 11.70 5.47
CA ASP A 378 -9.50 13.09 5.07
C ASP A 378 -10.25 13.41 3.78
N ARG A 379 -10.97 14.53 3.80
CA ARG A 379 -11.82 15.00 2.70
C ARG A 379 -11.01 15.78 1.66
N GLU A 380 -9.85 16.30 2.05
CA GLU A 380 -9.00 17.12 1.19
C GLU A 380 -8.59 16.34 -0.07
N HIS A 381 -8.27 15.05 0.07
CA HIS A 381 -7.91 14.20 -1.07
C HIS A 381 -9.07 13.94 -2.05
N ALA A 382 -10.30 13.83 -1.56
CA ALA A 382 -11.46 13.75 -2.43
C ALA A 382 -11.67 15.08 -3.16
N GLU A 383 -11.54 16.21 -2.46
CA GLU A 383 -11.64 17.55 -3.05
C GLU A 383 -10.56 17.76 -4.14
N GLU A 384 -9.31 17.38 -3.88
CA GLU A 384 -8.21 17.40 -4.85
C GLU A 384 -8.52 16.56 -6.10
N LEU A 385 -9.08 15.36 -5.91
CA LEU A 385 -9.47 14.50 -7.02
C LEU A 385 -10.52 15.17 -7.90
N PHE A 386 -11.62 15.67 -7.33
CA PHE A 386 -12.68 16.31 -8.13
C PHE A 386 -12.23 17.66 -8.70
N ASN A 387 -11.30 18.36 -8.07
CA ASN A 387 -10.64 19.54 -8.65
C ASN A 387 -9.84 19.20 -9.92
N ALA A 388 -9.24 18.01 -9.98
CA ALA A 388 -8.53 17.53 -11.16
C ALA A 388 -9.46 16.96 -12.24
N LEU A 389 -10.60 16.36 -11.87
CA LEU A 389 -11.54 15.73 -12.80
C LEU A 389 -12.59 16.71 -13.38
N ILE A 390 -12.85 17.84 -12.71
CA ILE A 390 -13.90 18.81 -13.07
C ILE A 390 -13.27 20.19 -13.27
N PRO A 391 -13.59 20.93 -14.36
CA PRO A 391 -14.69 20.70 -15.30
C PRO A 391 -14.45 19.50 -16.23
N ALA A 392 -15.53 18.80 -16.57
CA ALA A 392 -15.48 17.76 -17.58
C ALA A 392 -15.07 18.39 -18.92
N VAL A 393 -14.04 17.82 -19.53
CA VAL A 393 -13.53 18.27 -20.83
C VAL A 393 -14.36 17.66 -21.98
N PRO A 394 -14.44 18.32 -23.15
CA PRO A 394 -15.16 17.76 -24.30
C PRO A 394 -14.67 16.36 -24.67
N GLY A 395 -15.60 15.44 -24.95
CA GLY A 395 -15.29 14.04 -25.25
C GLY A 395 -15.01 13.17 -24.02
N ALA A 396 -15.19 13.71 -22.81
CA ALA A 396 -15.11 12.96 -21.55
C ALA A 396 -16.44 12.99 -20.76
N HIS A 397 -16.75 11.88 -20.11
CA HIS A 397 -17.88 11.77 -19.18
C HIS A 397 -17.41 11.17 -17.84
N LEU A 398 -17.76 11.84 -16.74
CA LEU A 398 -17.46 11.38 -15.38
C LEU A 398 -18.70 10.73 -14.77
N VAL A 399 -18.60 9.46 -14.41
CA VAL A 399 -19.63 8.70 -13.71
C VAL A 399 -19.24 8.55 -12.24
N ILE A 400 -20.11 9.00 -11.33
CA ILE A 400 -19.84 8.96 -9.89
C ILE A 400 -20.85 8.05 -9.21
N GLY A 401 -20.38 6.99 -8.57
CA GLY A 401 -21.18 6.10 -7.74
C GLY A 401 -21.09 6.46 -6.26
N THR A 402 -22.17 6.87 -5.62
CA THR A 402 -22.18 7.20 -4.17
C THR A 402 -23.44 6.73 -3.45
N GLN A 403 -23.43 6.72 -2.12
CA GLN A 403 -24.65 6.76 -1.31
C GLN A 403 -25.07 8.22 -1.06
N LYS A 404 -26.30 8.44 -0.60
CA LYS A 404 -26.73 9.75 -0.09
C LYS A 404 -25.95 10.07 1.19
N ILE A 405 -25.12 11.11 1.12
CA ILE A 405 -24.44 11.74 2.25
C ILE A 405 -24.80 13.24 2.25
N ALA A 406 -24.51 13.94 3.35
CA ALA A 406 -24.89 15.35 3.45
C ALA A 406 -24.14 16.22 2.43
N GLU A 407 -24.74 17.33 1.99
CA GLU A 407 -24.10 18.20 0.97
C GLU A 407 -22.76 18.78 1.42
N LYS A 408 -22.67 19.17 2.69
CA LYS A 408 -21.42 19.62 3.34
C LYS A 408 -20.30 18.56 3.31
N ASP A 409 -20.68 17.32 3.05
CA ASP A 409 -19.86 16.14 2.99
C ASP A 409 -19.68 15.70 1.53
N LEU A 410 -19.87 16.56 0.54
CA LEU A 410 -19.60 16.26 -0.86
C LEU A 410 -18.57 17.24 -1.45
N PRO A 411 -17.77 16.81 -2.44
CA PRO A 411 -16.79 17.68 -3.06
C PRO A 411 -17.42 18.89 -3.76
N THR A 412 -16.85 20.08 -3.57
CA THR A 412 -17.50 21.33 -3.99
C THR A 412 -17.73 21.38 -5.50
N ARG A 413 -16.70 21.01 -6.28
CA ARG A 413 -16.80 20.97 -7.75
C ARG A 413 -17.75 19.91 -8.26
N MET A 414 -17.87 18.78 -7.56
CA MET A 414 -18.84 17.74 -7.90
C MET A 414 -20.26 18.30 -7.78
N LEU A 415 -20.59 18.94 -6.66
CA LEU A 415 -21.92 19.53 -6.46
C LEU A 415 -22.23 20.64 -7.47
N ALA A 416 -21.24 21.48 -7.80
CA ALA A 416 -21.41 22.52 -8.81
C ALA A 416 -21.68 21.96 -10.21
N ALA A 417 -21.03 20.84 -10.57
CA ALA A 417 -21.19 20.20 -11.88
C ALA A 417 -22.43 19.29 -11.97
N ALA A 418 -22.84 18.67 -10.85
CA ALA A 418 -23.97 17.78 -10.75
C ALA A 418 -24.74 18.02 -9.45
N PRO A 419 -25.68 18.99 -9.42
CA PRO A 419 -26.57 19.23 -8.28
C PRO A 419 -27.39 17.99 -7.92
N ILE A 420 -27.75 17.86 -6.64
CA ILE A 420 -28.41 16.66 -6.09
C ILE A 420 -29.74 16.35 -6.77
N GLU A 421 -30.46 17.37 -7.23
CA GLU A 421 -31.72 17.24 -7.95
C GLU A 421 -31.57 16.50 -9.28
N GLY A 422 -30.37 16.54 -9.87
CA GLY A 422 -30.03 15.87 -11.12
C GLY A 422 -29.44 14.47 -10.95
N TRP A 423 -29.30 13.98 -9.71
CA TRP A 423 -28.73 12.66 -9.44
C TRP A 423 -29.69 11.55 -9.84
N VAL A 424 -29.14 10.49 -10.43
CA VAL A 424 -29.90 9.34 -10.89
C VAL A 424 -29.93 8.29 -9.79
N GLU A 425 -31.12 7.90 -9.33
CA GLU A 425 -31.27 6.77 -8.41
C GLU A 425 -31.18 5.45 -9.18
N LEU A 426 -30.39 4.49 -8.67
CA LEU A 426 -30.42 3.12 -9.17
C LEU A 426 -31.76 2.46 -8.80
N PRO A 427 -32.59 2.04 -9.77
CA PRO A 427 -33.89 1.44 -9.47
C PRO A 427 -33.75 0.09 -8.77
N LEU A 428 -34.84 -0.32 -8.14
CA LEU A 428 -35.05 -1.69 -7.67
C LEU A 428 -35.09 -2.65 -8.87
N MET A 429 -34.79 -3.92 -8.64
CA MET A 429 -34.99 -4.94 -9.67
C MET A 429 -36.47 -5.03 -10.01
N ASN A 430 -36.82 -4.82 -11.27
CA ASN A 430 -38.18 -5.04 -11.75
C ASN A 430 -38.51 -6.54 -11.78
N ARG A 431 -39.78 -6.87 -11.99
CA ARG A 431 -40.25 -8.26 -11.99
C ARG A 431 -39.49 -9.13 -13.01
N ALA A 432 -39.26 -8.62 -14.21
CA ALA A 432 -38.52 -9.33 -15.26
C ALA A 432 -37.06 -9.62 -14.87
N ALA A 433 -36.39 -8.69 -14.17
CA ALA A 433 -35.04 -8.88 -13.67
C ALA A 433 -34.98 -9.96 -12.58
N VAL A 434 -35.94 -9.97 -11.65
CA VAL A 434 -36.04 -11.00 -10.61
C VAL A 434 -36.33 -12.38 -11.23
N GLU A 435 -37.31 -12.47 -12.13
CA GLU A 435 -37.61 -13.71 -12.87
C GLU A 435 -36.38 -14.23 -13.63
N GLY A 436 -35.70 -13.35 -14.37
CA GLY A 436 -34.49 -13.69 -15.13
C GLY A 436 -33.34 -14.16 -14.23
N TRP A 437 -33.24 -13.61 -13.02
CA TRP A 437 -32.26 -14.02 -12.02
C TRP A 437 -32.62 -15.38 -11.42
N ILE A 438 -33.87 -15.59 -10.96
CA ILE A 438 -34.35 -16.87 -10.43
C ILE A 438 -34.24 -17.99 -11.46
N ALA A 439 -34.59 -17.71 -12.71
CA ALA A 439 -34.42 -18.66 -13.82
C ALA A 439 -32.95 -19.05 -14.02
N SER A 440 -32.01 -18.14 -13.79
CA SER A 440 -30.58 -18.45 -13.84
C SER A 440 -30.13 -19.36 -12.70
N GLN A 441 -30.61 -19.12 -11.48
CA GLN A 441 -30.29 -19.96 -10.32
C GLN A 441 -30.87 -21.37 -10.45
N HIS A 442 -32.10 -21.47 -10.94
CA HIS A 442 -32.71 -22.77 -11.24
C HIS A 442 -31.97 -23.53 -12.35
N ARG A 443 -31.52 -22.86 -13.43
CA ARG A 443 -30.66 -23.49 -14.47
C ARG A 443 -29.33 -23.99 -13.90
N ALA A 444 -28.79 -23.30 -12.89
CA ALA A 444 -27.60 -23.72 -12.16
C ALA A 444 -27.88 -24.87 -11.15
N GLY A 445 -29.08 -25.45 -11.13
CA GLY A 445 -29.45 -26.56 -10.26
C GLY A 445 -29.65 -26.18 -8.79
N ARG A 446 -29.78 -24.89 -8.48
CA ARG A 446 -29.87 -24.39 -7.10
C ARG A 446 -31.29 -24.35 -6.54
N LEU A 447 -32.29 -24.67 -7.35
CA LEU A 447 -33.71 -24.71 -6.96
C LEU A 447 -34.32 -26.07 -7.27
N ASN A 448 -34.90 -26.70 -6.25
CA ASN A 448 -35.65 -27.94 -6.37
C ASN A 448 -37.15 -27.63 -6.58
N LEU A 449 -37.64 -27.83 -7.81
CA LEU A 449 -39.04 -27.63 -8.21
C LEU A 449 -39.77 -28.96 -8.55
N PHE A 450 -39.22 -30.11 -8.16
CA PHE A 450 -39.54 -31.43 -8.75
C PHE A 450 -40.92 -32.03 -8.38
N ARG A 451 -41.67 -31.48 -7.43
CA ARG A 451 -42.87 -32.13 -6.87
C ARG A 451 -44.18 -31.36 -7.06
N TRP A 452 -44.26 -30.41 -8.01
CA TRP A 452 -45.54 -29.82 -8.40
C TRP A 452 -46.27 -30.77 -9.36
N PRO A 453 -47.08 -31.75 -8.89
CA PRO A 453 -47.46 -32.93 -9.69
C PRO A 453 -48.45 -32.58 -10.81
N HIS A 454 -48.94 -31.34 -10.83
CA HIS A 454 -50.01 -30.86 -11.69
C HIS A 454 -49.66 -29.55 -12.42
N GLN A 455 -48.43 -29.05 -12.34
CA GLN A 455 -48.03 -27.83 -13.04
C GLN A 455 -46.78 -28.02 -13.90
N SER A 456 -46.79 -27.38 -15.08
CA SER A 456 -45.59 -27.30 -15.92
C SER A 456 -44.47 -26.58 -15.18
N LYS A 457 -43.22 -27.01 -15.40
CA LYS A 457 -42.00 -26.38 -14.86
C LYS A 457 -41.94 -24.86 -15.02
N ALA A 458 -42.43 -24.34 -16.15
CA ALA A 458 -42.49 -22.89 -16.42
C ALA A 458 -43.44 -22.15 -15.45
N LYS A 459 -44.61 -22.73 -15.15
CA LYS A 459 -45.56 -22.18 -14.18
C LYS A 459 -45.02 -22.20 -12.75
N ALA A 460 -44.35 -23.29 -12.37
CA ALA A 460 -43.70 -23.38 -11.06
C ALA A 460 -42.61 -22.30 -10.88
N LEU A 461 -41.78 -22.11 -11.91
CA LEU A 461 -40.73 -21.09 -11.92
C LEU A 461 -41.32 -19.67 -11.84
N ALA A 462 -42.38 -19.38 -12.59
CA ALA A 462 -43.06 -18.10 -12.55
C ALA A 462 -43.63 -17.82 -11.15
N ALA A 463 -44.38 -18.77 -10.57
CA ALA A 463 -44.98 -18.60 -9.25
C ALA A 463 -43.94 -18.41 -8.12
N VAL A 464 -42.81 -19.10 -8.20
CA VAL A 464 -41.67 -18.91 -7.27
C VAL A 464 -41.01 -17.56 -7.48
N SER A 465 -40.81 -17.14 -8.73
CA SER A 465 -40.24 -15.81 -9.06
C SER A 465 -41.13 -14.68 -8.55
N ASP A 466 -42.45 -14.81 -8.70
CA ASP A 466 -43.43 -13.86 -8.18
C ASP A 466 -43.34 -13.75 -6.66
N ALA A 467 -43.28 -14.89 -5.95
CA ALA A 467 -43.15 -14.88 -4.50
C ALA A 467 -41.84 -14.23 -4.04
N PHE A 468 -40.73 -14.47 -4.73
CA PHE A 468 -39.45 -13.81 -4.44
C PHE A 468 -39.50 -12.30 -4.71
N PHE A 469 -40.14 -11.88 -5.80
CA PHE A 469 -40.35 -10.47 -6.09
C PHE A 469 -41.22 -9.82 -5.00
N ASP A 470 -42.32 -10.46 -4.59
CA ASP A 470 -43.25 -9.91 -3.61
C ASP A 470 -42.60 -9.72 -2.23
N ILE A 471 -41.78 -10.66 -1.75
CA ILE A 471 -41.08 -10.49 -0.47
C ILE A 471 -39.94 -9.47 -0.56
N SER A 472 -39.20 -9.46 -1.67
CA SER A 472 -38.01 -8.62 -1.82
C SER A 472 -38.32 -7.20 -2.23
N ASN A 473 -39.50 -6.98 -2.83
CA ASN A 473 -39.86 -5.75 -3.52
C ASN A 473 -38.75 -5.28 -4.49
N GLY A 474 -38.05 -6.23 -5.13
CA GLY A 474 -36.94 -5.94 -6.04
C GLY A 474 -35.60 -5.55 -5.37
N LEU A 475 -35.45 -5.67 -4.05
CA LEU A 475 -34.19 -5.41 -3.35
C LEU A 475 -33.18 -6.54 -3.61
N PRO A 476 -32.03 -6.28 -4.25
CA PRO A 476 -31.11 -7.35 -4.65
C PRO A 476 -30.56 -8.18 -3.49
N LEU A 477 -30.08 -7.54 -2.42
CA LEU A 477 -29.52 -8.30 -1.28
C LEU A 477 -30.59 -9.07 -0.51
N HIS A 478 -31.80 -8.53 -0.36
CA HIS A 478 -32.89 -9.25 0.30
C HIS A 478 -33.35 -10.45 -0.53
N LEU A 479 -33.42 -10.30 -1.86
CA LEU A 479 -33.64 -11.39 -2.80
C LEU A 479 -32.58 -12.48 -2.65
N ILE A 480 -31.30 -12.11 -2.64
CA ILE A 480 -30.19 -13.06 -2.51
C ILE A 480 -30.26 -13.79 -1.17
N TYR A 481 -30.42 -13.09 -0.04
CA TYR A 481 -30.46 -13.74 1.27
C TYR A 481 -31.68 -14.64 1.45
N SER A 482 -32.85 -14.20 1.00
CA SER A 482 -34.07 -15.02 1.04
C SER A 482 -33.92 -16.25 0.15
N PHE A 483 -33.32 -16.08 -1.03
CA PHE A 483 -33.00 -17.19 -1.92
C PHE A 483 -32.05 -18.19 -1.26
N GLU A 484 -30.94 -17.72 -0.67
CA GLU A 484 -29.97 -18.60 -0.01
C GLU A 484 -30.57 -19.32 1.19
N ALA A 485 -31.44 -18.66 1.97
CA ALA A 485 -32.13 -19.26 3.10
C ALA A 485 -33.03 -20.42 2.64
N VAL A 486 -33.81 -20.21 1.58
CA VAL A 486 -34.71 -21.23 1.01
C VAL A 486 -33.93 -22.34 0.31
N ALA A 487 -32.91 -22.00 -0.47
CA ALA A 487 -32.11 -22.98 -1.22
C ALA A 487 -31.28 -23.90 -0.30
N ARG A 488 -30.78 -23.40 0.84
CA ARG A 488 -30.01 -24.19 1.80
C ARG A 488 -30.82 -25.25 2.53
N ALA A 489 -32.14 -25.08 2.65
CA ALA A 489 -33.01 -26.09 3.24
C ALA A 489 -32.97 -27.41 2.45
N GLY A 490 -32.62 -27.37 1.15
CA GLY A 490 -32.55 -28.55 0.28
C GLY A 490 -33.92 -29.15 -0.08
N ASP A 491 -34.98 -28.64 0.53
CA ASP A 491 -36.36 -29.05 0.33
C ASP A 491 -36.96 -28.47 -0.96
N GLU A 492 -38.17 -28.93 -1.27
CA GLU A 492 -38.97 -28.39 -2.37
C GLU A 492 -39.30 -26.92 -2.13
N VAL A 493 -39.04 -26.08 -3.14
CA VAL A 493 -39.30 -24.64 -3.06
C VAL A 493 -40.72 -24.32 -3.53
N THR A 494 -41.52 -23.77 -2.63
CA THR A 494 -42.90 -23.33 -2.88
C THR A 494 -43.07 -21.82 -2.59
N PRO A 495 -44.11 -21.17 -3.16
CA PRO A 495 -44.38 -19.75 -2.88
C PRO A 495 -44.62 -19.48 -1.39
N ASP A 496 -45.23 -20.42 -0.68
CA ASP A 496 -45.53 -20.27 0.75
C ASP A 496 -44.27 -20.32 1.62
N LEU A 497 -43.30 -21.19 1.26
CA LEU A 497 -41.99 -21.23 1.91
C LEU A 497 -41.22 -19.92 1.73
N ILE A 498 -41.35 -19.31 0.55
CA ILE A 498 -40.72 -18.03 0.22
C ILE A 498 -41.41 -16.90 0.99
N ARG A 499 -42.75 -16.86 1.01
CA ARG A 499 -43.52 -15.85 1.75
C ARG A 499 -43.35 -15.95 3.27
N ALA A 500 -42.93 -17.09 3.78
CA ALA A 500 -42.56 -17.27 5.18
C ALA A 500 -41.19 -16.67 5.55
N GLN A 501 -40.37 -16.26 4.56
CA GLN A 501 -39.11 -15.57 4.85
C GLN A 501 -39.36 -14.18 5.45
N PRO A 502 -38.45 -13.68 6.30
CA PRO A 502 -38.60 -12.35 6.88
C PRO A 502 -38.74 -11.27 5.80
N ALA A 503 -39.63 -10.31 6.04
CA ALA A 503 -39.81 -9.16 5.15
C ALA A 503 -38.75 -8.08 5.45
N CYS A 504 -38.45 -7.23 4.46
CA CYS A 504 -37.61 -6.04 4.62
C CYS A 504 -38.46 -4.78 4.35
N PRO A 505 -39.44 -4.44 5.21
CA PRO A 505 -40.49 -3.47 4.90
C PRO A 505 -39.99 -2.03 4.76
N SER A 506 -38.88 -1.67 5.42
CA SER A 506 -38.27 -0.35 5.30
C SER A 506 -37.53 -0.12 3.98
N GLY A 507 -37.27 -1.20 3.23
CA GLY A 507 -36.39 -1.16 2.06
C GLY A 507 -34.92 -0.93 2.37
N ASP A 508 -34.54 -0.92 3.65
CA ASP A 508 -33.17 -0.84 4.12
C ASP A 508 -32.68 -2.22 4.56
N ILE A 509 -31.72 -2.76 3.82
CA ILE A 509 -31.16 -4.09 4.10
C ILE A 509 -30.49 -4.20 5.48
N ARG A 510 -30.22 -3.07 6.15
CA ARG A 510 -29.64 -3.07 7.51
C ARG A 510 -30.66 -3.45 8.58
N ASP A 511 -31.96 -3.34 8.25
CA ASP A 511 -33.06 -3.70 9.15
C ASP A 511 -33.44 -5.19 9.04
N TYR A 512 -32.90 -5.88 8.02
CA TYR A 512 -33.05 -7.32 7.76
C TYR A 512 -31.84 -8.09 8.28
#